data_AF-A0A1M6CYP4-F1
#
_entry.id   AF-A0A1M6CYP4-F1
#
_cell.length_a   1.000
_cell.length_b   1.000
_cell.length_c   1.000
_cell.angle_alpha   90.00
_cell.angle_beta   90.00
_cell.angle_gamma   90.00
#
_symmetry.space_group_name_H-M   'P 1'
#
loop_
_entity.id
_entity.type
_entity.pdbx_description
1 polymer ?
#
loop_
_entity_poly.entity_id
_entity_poly.type
_entity_poly.pdbx_seq_one_letter_code
_entity_poly.pdbx_strand_id
1 'polypeptide(L)'
;MKGKMMKIANIEKRLIIDSHNLSGQFYFNSILQEAYANGLLNEYDIENMQLQCISLLANKCERYNMGVSSSIRIEIAERIMKSNLYTIGLYLKTLPDPDYAVYELKTVKIYELYERGRKLIDSRFNTAKIIYHMVQKNKLDTPNHSYVSTLGEEGIGTFFNTYDLEYDAHDIPASIDYQLCNPVDDLIGIEFIHKYLENLYLENEFCMNFSPKNIHRLLYGYDRRYEDLLINVFEQVLTVSLGCALAGGSIRELKISQEDIQCIYEKLQGYDKQGLMLSIQKAIKNIYEELDIRDTSLKKYIERSLPKIASNIEIGLKLNTLNKVFINSVNPDLESKIHFESGVKMDDEEYRKLEEYISLFNTLEDIEIAVMIRRHPFYSDIQAVDISEKEHKIRLYLKRYISELPDKRREQIIQIEKNLMED
;
A
#
# COMPACT_ATOMS: atom_id res chain seq x y z
N MET A 1 -12.05 20.72 65.92
CA MET A 1 -12.49 21.66 64.86
C MET A 1 -12.37 20.96 63.52
N LYS A 2 -13.50 20.56 62.93
CA LYS A 2 -13.57 19.89 61.62
C LYS A 2 -13.43 20.95 60.53
N GLY A 3 -12.32 20.93 59.79
CA GLY A 3 -12.16 21.67 58.54
C GLY A 3 -12.90 20.94 57.42
N LYS A 4 -14.00 21.52 56.95
CA LYS A 4 -14.77 21.05 55.79
C LYS A 4 -13.99 21.46 54.53
N MET A 5 -13.30 20.52 53.87
CA MET A 5 -12.83 20.73 52.51
C MET A 5 -14.05 20.84 51.59
N MET A 6 -14.20 22.02 51.01
CA MET A 6 -15.22 22.33 50.02
C MET A 6 -14.85 21.58 48.73
N LYS A 7 -15.63 20.56 48.37
CA LYS A 7 -15.58 19.95 47.03
C LYS A 7 -15.97 21.02 46.03
N ILE A 8 -15.04 21.45 45.19
CA ILE A 8 -15.35 22.21 43.99
C ILE A 8 -16.09 21.24 43.07
N ALA A 9 -17.38 21.51 42.86
CA ALA A 9 -18.20 20.79 41.90
C ALA A 9 -17.69 21.15 40.50
N ASN A 10 -17.15 20.16 39.78
CA ASN A 10 -16.84 20.29 38.37
C ASN A 10 -18.18 20.22 37.63
N ILE A 11 -18.77 21.38 37.34
CA ILE A 11 -19.97 21.46 36.49
C ILE A 11 -19.47 21.19 35.07
N GLU A 12 -19.67 19.97 34.58
CA GLU A 12 -19.45 19.65 33.17
C GLU A 12 -20.32 20.60 32.33
N LYS A 13 -19.67 21.51 31.59
CA LYS A 13 -20.31 22.42 30.65
C LYS A 13 -21.02 21.54 29.61
N ARG A 14 -22.35 21.52 29.64
CA ARG A 14 -23.15 20.82 28.63
C ARG A 14 -22.97 21.56 27.30
N LEU A 15 -22.25 20.94 26.38
CA LEU A 15 -22.06 21.46 25.03
C LEU A 15 -23.40 21.48 24.30
N ILE A 16 -23.65 22.56 23.57
CA ILE A 16 -24.87 22.75 22.76
C ILE A 16 -24.66 22.14 21.38
N ILE A 17 -23.46 22.25 20.83
CA ILE A 17 -23.08 21.67 19.54
C ILE A 17 -22.64 20.22 19.72
N ASP A 18 -23.22 19.32 18.92
CA ASP A 18 -22.78 17.94 18.85
C ASP A 18 -21.56 17.81 17.92
N SER A 19 -20.42 17.39 18.46
CA SER A 19 -19.19 17.18 17.70
C SER A 19 -19.32 16.10 16.62
N HIS A 20 -20.29 15.18 16.74
CA HIS A 20 -20.50 14.11 15.75
C HIS A 20 -21.11 14.63 14.43
N ASN A 21 -21.72 15.82 14.45
CA ASN A 21 -22.28 16.46 13.25
C ASN A 21 -21.26 17.34 12.52
N LEU A 22 -20.06 17.51 13.08
CA LEU A 22 -19.00 18.32 12.50
C LEU A 22 -18.15 17.50 11.54
N SER A 23 -17.87 18.04 10.37
CA SER A 23 -16.93 17.45 9.42
C SER A 23 -15.54 17.99 9.70
N GLY A 24 -14.56 17.10 9.83
CA GLY A 24 -13.15 17.48 9.83
C GLY A 24 -12.76 18.15 8.50
N GLN A 25 -13.12 17.59 7.35
CA GLN A 25 -12.74 18.18 6.05
C GLN A 25 -13.40 19.56 5.82
N PHE A 26 -14.66 19.71 6.21
CA PHE A 26 -15.47 20.90 5.98
C PHE A 26 -15.90 21.58 7.28
N TYR A 27 -14.96 21.73 8.22
CA TYR A 27 -15.26 22.15 9.60
C TYR A 27 -15.96 23.51 9.68
N PHE A 28 -15.50 24.51 8.94
CA PHE A 28 -16.12 25.84 8.94
C PHE A 28 -17.59 25.79 8.52
N ASN A 29 -17.92 25.02 7.48
CA ASN A 29 -19.30 24.94 6.99
C ASN A 29 -20.19 24.15 7.94
N SER A 30 -19.70 22.99 8.42
CA SER A 30 -20.47 22.13 9.32
C SER A 30 -20.74 22.80 10.67
N ILE A 31 -19.78 23.55 11.22
CA ILE A 31 -20.01 24.27 12.48
C ILE A 31 -21.00 25.43 12.33
N LEU A 32 -21.01 26.14 11.19
CA LEU A 32 -22.02 27.17 10.92
C LEU A 32 -23.43 26.57 10.82
N GLN A 33 -23.56 25.44 10.12
CA GLN A 33 -24.83 24.74 9.97
C GLN A 33 -25.37 24.24 11.31
N GLU A 34 -24.51 23.59 12.11
CA GLU A 34 -24.89 23.05 13.42
C GLU A 34 -25.22 24.18 14.41
N ALA A 35 -24.46 25.27 14.38
CA ALA A 35 -24.71 26.43 15.23
C ALA A 35 -26.02 27.14 14.90
N TYR A 36 -26.37 27.24 13.61
CA TYR A 36 -27.66 27.76 13.17
C TYR A 36 -28.82 26.84 13.58
N ALA A 37 -28.68 25.53 13.36
CA ALA A 37 -29.68 24.53 13.72
C ALA A 37 -29.99 24.52 15.23
N ASN A 38 -28.98 24.77 16.07
CA ASN A 38 -29.12 24.85 17.53
C ASN A 38 -29.42 26.27 18.06
N GLY A 39 -29.66 27.26 17.18
CA GLY A 39 -30.03 28.62 17.55
C GLY A 39 -28.92 29.46 18.19
N LEU A 40 -27.66 29.03 18.10
CA LEU A 40 -26.50 29.81 18.55
C LEU A 40 -26.15 30.94 17.57
N LEU A 41 -26.46 30.75 16.29
CA LEU A 41 -26.39 31.74 15.23
C LEU A 41 -27.79 32.00 14.68
N ASN A 42 -28.13 33.27 14.46
CA ASN A 42 -29.34 33.67 13.74
C ASN A 42 -29.02 34.03 12.28
N GLU A 43 -30.05 34.35 11.49
CA GLU A 43 -29.88 34.74 10.08
C GLU A 43 -28.93 35.93 9.89
N TYR A 44 -29.03 36.95 10.75
CA TYR A 44 -28.14 38.12 10.70
C TYR A 44 -26.67 37.76 10.96
N ASP A 45 -26.41 36.86 11.92
CA ASP A 45 -25.06 36.38 12.21
C ASP A 45 -24.48 35.66 10.98
N ILE A 46 -25.27 34.79 10.34
CA ILE A 46 -24.86 34.05 9.14
C ILE A 46 -24.59 34.99 7.96
N GLU A 47 -25.51 35.92 7.67
CA GLU A 47 -25.34 36.89 6.58
C GLU A 47 -24.09 37.75 6.79
N ASN A 48 -23.85 38.23 8.01
CA ASN A 48 -22.65 39.00 8.34
C ASN A 48 -21.36 38.19 8.13
N MET A 49 -21.33 36.92 8.54
CA MET A 49 -20.17 36.04 8.31
C MET A 49 -19.95 35.78 6.82
N GLN A 50 -21.02 35.53 6.06
CA GLN A 50 -20.94 35.33 4.61
C GLN A 50 -20.39 36.58 3.90
N LEU A 51 -20.86 37.78 4.26
CA LEU A 51 -20.34 39.03 3.71
C LEU A 51 -18.85 39.21 3.99
N GLN A 52 -18.40 38.87 5.20
CA GLN A 52 -16.97 38.91 5.54
C GLN A 52 -16.15 37.87 4.76
N CYS A 53 -16.66 36.65 4.56
CA CYS A 53 -16.03 35.64 3.71
C CYS A 53 -15.92 36.12 2.25
N ILE A 54 -16.95 36.77 1.71
CA ILE A 54 -16.93 37.35 0.35
C ILE A 54 -15.91 38.49 0.28
N SER A 55 -15.82 39.34 1.30
CA SER A 55 -14.80 40.39 1.38
C SER A 55 -13.38 39.81 1.42
N LEU A 56 -13.16 38.73 2.17
CA LEU A 56 -11.88 38.03 2.19
C LEU A 56 -11.56 37.43 0.82
N LEU A 57 -12.52 36.76 0.18
CA LEU A 57 -12.37 36.22 -1.17
C LEU A 57 -12.00 37.32 -2.16
N ALA A 58 -12.70 38.46 -2.15
CA ALA A 58 -12.42 39.57 -3.05
C ALA A 58 -10.97 40.07 -2.91
N ASN A 59 -10.50 40.27 -1.67
CA ASN A 59 -9.11 40.68 -1.42
C ASN A 59 -8.10 39.64 -1.94
N LYS A 60 -8.41 38.35 -1.78
CA LYS A 60 -7.55 37.25 -2.20
C LYS A 60 -7.49 37.11 -3.72
N CYS A 61 -8.62 37.26 -4.41
CA CYS A 61 -8.68 37.26 -5.87
C CYS A 61 -7.92 38.45 -6.48
N GLU A 62 -8.03 39.64 -5.88
CA GLU A 62 -7.29 40.83 -6.33
C GLU A 62 -5.77 40.60 -6.26
N ARG A 63 -5.29 40.04 -5.14
CA ARG A 63 -3.88 39.66 -4.97
C ARG A 63 -3.44 38.57 -5.94
N TYR A 64 -4.28 37.55 -6.17
CA TYR A 64 -4.01 36.45 -7.09
C TYR A 64 -3.77 36.96 -8.52
N ASN A 65 -4.58 37.93 -8.97
CA ASN A 65 -4.45 38.56 -10.29
C ASN A 65 -3.37 39.66 -10.34
N MET A 66 -2.57 39.86 -9.29
CA MET A 66 -1.62 40.97 -9.14
C MET A 66 -2.25 42.35 -9.40
N GLY A 67 -3.57 42.51 -9.18
CA GLY A 67 -4.31 43.74 -9.49
C GLY A 67 -4.50 44.05 -10.98
N VAL A 68 -4.17 43.13 -11.89
CA VAL A 68 -4.16 43.39 -13.36
C VAL A 68 -5.53 43.20 -14.01
N SER A 69 -6.42 42.40 -13.41
CA SER A 69 -7.77 42.15 -13.93
C SER A 69 -8.80 42.05 -12.81
N SER A 70 -9.94 42.69 -13.02
CA SER A 70 -11.14 42.59 -12.16
C SER A 70 -11.95 41.31 -12.38
N SER A 71 -11.65 40.54 -13.43
CA SER A 71 -12.33 39.28 -13.73
C SER A 71 -11.43 38.08 -13.42
N ILE A 72 -12.02 37.11 -12.72
CA ILE A 72 -11.41 35.81 -12.43
C ILE A 72 -12.41 34.72 -12.82
N ARG A 73 -11.93 33.55 -13.22
CA ARG A 73 -12.81 32.42 -13.50
C ARG A 73 -13.48 31.97 -12.19
N ILE A 74 -14.76 31.60 -12.28
CA ILE A 74 -15.54 31.14 -11.13
C ILE A 74 -14.84 29.96 -10.43
N GLU A 75 -14.29 29.01 -11.21
CA GLU A 75 -13.53 27.86 -10.70
C GLU A 75 -12.36 28.27 -9.79
N ILE A 76 -11.63 29.35 -10.14
CA ILE A 76 -10.51 29.84 -9.33
C ILE A 76 -11.04 30.53 -8.07
N ALA A 77 -12.11 31.33 -8.17
CA ALA A 77 -12.73 31.96 -7.01
C ALA A 77 -13.28 30.93 -6.01
N GLU A 78 -13.94 29.87 -6.50
CA GLU A 78 -14.41 28.75 -5.69
C GLU A 78 -13.26 28.03 -4.99
N ARG A 79 -12.16 27.78 -5.72
CA ARG A 79 -10.96 27.14 -5.18
C ARG A 79 -10.32 27.98 -4.06
N ILE A 80 -10.15 29.29 -4.29
CA ILE A 80 -9.65 30.22 -3.27
C ILE A 80 -10.59 30.27 -2.06
N MET A 81 -11.91 30.29 -2.27
CA MET A 81 -12.87 30.25 -1.18
C MET A 81 -12.71 28.98 -0.35
N LYS A 82 -12.62 27.80 -0.98
CA LYS A 82 -12.37 26.52 -0.27
C LYS A 82 -11.11 26.59 0.58
N SER A 83 -10.02 27.13 0.04
CA SER A 83 -8.77 27.34 0.78
C SER A 83 -8.93 28.25 2.00
N ASN A 84 -9.64 29.37 1.85
CA ASN A 84 -9.92 30.32 2.93
C ASN A 84 -10.75 29.66 4.04
N LEU A 85 -11.84 28.97 3.68
CA LEU A 85 -12.72 28.31 4.64
C LEU A 85 -12.02 27.17 5.38
N TYR A 86 -11.22 26.38 4.68
CA TYR A 86 -10.37 25.36 5.31
C TYR A 86 -9.38 25.99 6.29
N THR A 87 -8.71 27.07 5.91
CA THR A 87 -7.74 27.78 6.77
C THR A 87 -8.39 28.27 8.06
N ILE A 88 -9.58 28.85 7.98
CA ILE A 88 -10.33 29.29 9.15
C ILE A 88 -10.78 28.07 9.97
N GLY A 89 -11.34 27.05 9.32
CA GLY A 89 -11.77 25.81 9.96
C GLY A 89 -10.65 25.13 10.75
N LEU A 90 -9.43 25.10 10.20
CA LEU A 90 -8.24 24.58 10.87
C LEU A 90 -7.99 25.29 12.20
N TYR A 91 -8.10 26.62 12.24
CA TYR A 91 -7.95 27.38 13.47
C TYR A 91 -9.06 27.06 14.47
N LEU A 92 -10.31 27.02 14.02
CA LEU A 92 -11.45 26.78 14.90
C LEU A 92 -11.36 25.41 15.59
N LYS A 93 -10.82 24.38 14.92
CA LYS A 93 -10.56 23.07 15.52
C LYS A 93 -9.57 23.07 16.68
N THR A 94 -8.71 24.10 16.78
CA THR A 94 -7.74 24.22 17.89
C THR A 94 -8.36 24.78 19.16
N LEU A 95 -9.59 25.29 19.08
CA LEU A 95 -10.29 25.87 20.20
C LEU A 95 -10.78 24.79 21.18
N PRO A 96 -11.01 25.14 22.46
CA PRO A 96 -11.28 24.15 23.50
C PRO A 96 -12.53 23.30 23.27
N ASP A 97 -13.58 23.91 22.72
CA ASP A 97 -14.85 23.24 22.43
C ASP A 97 -15.59 23.92 21.25
N PRO A 98 -16.51 23.21 20.58
CA PRO A 98 -17.25 23.76 19.44
C PRO A 98 -18.12 24.98 19.79
N ASP A 99 -18.71 25.04 20.99
CA ASP A 99 -19.51 26.20 21.41
C ASP A 99 -18.62 27.47 21.50
N TYR A 100 -17.39 27.30 21.99
CA TYR A 100 -16.39 28.37 22.02
C TYR A 100 -15.94 28.77 20.61
N ALA A 101 -15.82 27.82 19.68
CA ALA A 101 -15.55 28.12 18.29
C ALA A 101 -16.65 28.97 17.63
N VAL A 102 -17.92 28.72 17.96
CA VAL A 102 -19.02 29.58 17.53
C VAL A 102 -18.96 30.95 18.19
N TYR A 103 -18.64 31.02 19.48
CA TYR A 103 -18.44 32.30 20.15
C TYR A 103 -17.35 33.16 19.46
N GLU A 104 -16.21 32.56 19.10
CA GLU A 104 -15.15 33.24 18.34
C GLU A 104 -15.64 33.66 16.95
N LEU A 105 -16.36 32.79 16.23
CA LEU A 105 -16.96 33.13 14.93
C LEU A 105 -17.87 34.36 15.01
N LYS A 106 -18.63 34.52 16.10
CA LYS A 106 -19.52 35.69 16.30
C LYS A 106 -18.79 36.97 16.66
N THR A 107 -17.70 36.86 17.42
CA THR A 107 -17.08 38.01 18.10
C THR A 107 -15.81 38.51 17.40
N VAL A 108 -15.12 37.63 16.67
CA VAL A 108 -13.86 37.93 15.98
C VAL A 108 -14.13 38.05 14.47
N LYS A 109 -13.42 38.98 13.81
CA LYS A 109 -13.56 39.17 12.36
C LYS A 109 -13.01 37.95 11.61
N ILE A 110 -13.69 37.55 10.53
CA ILE A 110 -13.29 36.40 9.69
C ILE A 110 -11.84 36.53 9.19
N TYR A 111 -11.42 37.74 8.81
CA TYR A 111 -10.04 37.99 8.38
C TYR A 111 -9.02 37.65 9.47
N GLU A 112 -9.31 37.96 10.74
CA GLU A 112 -8.40 37.64 11.85
C GLU A 112 -8.36 36.14 12.13
N LEU A 113 -9.50 35.45 12.06
CA LEU A 113 -9.56 33.99 12.18
C LEU A 113 -8.75 33.32 11.06
N TYR A 114 -8.84 33.83 9.84
CA TYR A 114 -8.03 33.39 8.71
C TYR A 114 -6.53 33.57 8.99
N GLU A 115 -6.09 34.75 9.44
CA GLU A 115 -4.68 35.01 9.76
C GLU A 115 -4.13 34.08 10.87
N ARG A 116 -4.95 33.77 11.88
CA ARG A 116 -4.60 32.76 12.91
C ARG A 116 -4.46 31.37 12.30
N GLY A 117 -5.37 30.99 11.39
CA GLY A 117 -5.29 29.75 10.62
C GLY A 117 -4.05 29.66 9.73
N ARG A 118 -3.66 30.75 9.06
CA ARG A 118 -2.45 30.80 8.22
C ARG A 118 -1.19 30.50 9.01
N LYS A 119 -1.04 31.08 10.21
CA LYS A 119 0.09 30.79 11.10
C LYS A 119 0.14 29.31 11.51
N LEU A 120 -1.01 28.68 11.72
CA LEU A 120 -1.08 27.26 12.03
C LEU A 120 -0.68 26.38 10.84
N ILE A 121 -1.13 26.72 9.62
CA ILE A 121 -0.73 26.00 8.41
C ILE A 121 0.78 26.05 8.24
N ASP A 122 1.39 27.22 8.38
CA ASP A 122 2.84 27.39 8.25
C ASP A 122 3.62 26.55 9.28
N SER A 123 3.20 26.60 10.55
CA SER A 123 3.80 25.78 11.60
C SER A 123 3.65 24.28 11.32
N ARG A 124 2.45 23.82 10.94
CA ARG A 124 2.19 22.40 10.64
C ARG A 124 2.94 21.93 9.39
N PHE A 125 3.10 22.80 8.38
CA PHE A 125 3.89 22.50 7.19
C PHE A 125 5.34 22.20 7.54
N ASN A 126 5.95 23.06 8.36
CA ASN A 126 7.33 22.86 8.83
C ASN A 126 7.48 21.59 9.69
N THR A 127 6.53 21.32 10.59
CA THR A 127 6.52 20.08 11.38
C THR A 127 6.36 18.83 10.50
N ALA A 128 5.42 18.83 9.56
CA ALA A 128 5.21 17.72 8.65
C ALA A 128 6.45 17.47 7.78
N LYS A 129 7.14 18.53 7.36
CA LYS A 129 8.42 18.41 6.64
C LYS A 129 9.47 17.71 7.49
N ILE A 130 9.59 18.04 8.78
CA ILE A 130 10.52 17.35 9.69
C ILE A 130 10.14 15.86 9.82
N ILE A 131 8.86 15.55 10.01
CA ILE A 131 8.39 14.16 10.14
C ILE A 131 8.65 13.39 8.85
N TYR A 132 8.45 14.00 7.68
CA TYR A 132 8.78 13.38 6.40
C TYR A 132 10.26 12.95 6.35
N HIS A 133 11.19 13.79 6.80
CA HIS A 133 12.60 13.40 6.88
C HIS A 133 12.84 12.27 7.90
N MET A 134 12.07 12.20 8.99
CA MET A 134 12.14 11.07 9.93
C MET A 134 11.64 9.77 9.30
N VAL A 135 10.53 9.83 8.56
CA VAL A 135 9.99 8.68 7.81
C VAL A 135 10.98 8.20 6.74
N GLN A 136 11.67 9.12 6.05
CA GLN A 136 12.73 8.76 5.11
C GLN A 136 13.91 8.03 5.78
N LYS A 137 14.21 8.35 7.04
CA LYS A 137 15.29 7.70 7.81
C LYS A 137 14.92 6.30 8.29
N ASN A 138 13.66 6.09 8.66
CA ASN A 138 13.18 4.80 9.15
C ASN A 138 12.51 3.95 8.06
N LYS A 139 12.63 4.35 6.80
CA LYS A 139 12.00 3.67 5.68
C LYS A 139 12.43 2.20 5.57
N LEU A 140 11.48 1.36 5.20
CA LEU A 140 11.72 -0.05 4.96
C LEU A 140 12.50 -0.28 3.66
N ASP A 141 13.42 -1.24 3.70
CA ASP A 141 14.07 -1.79 2.52
C ASP A 141 13.15 -2.87 1.92
N THR A 142 12.37 -2.48 0.91
CA THR A 142 11.36 -3.34 0.27
C THR A 142 11.21 -2.96 -1.21
N PRO A 143 11.01 -3.94 -2.12
CA PRO A 143 10.69 -3.67 -3.51
C PRO A 143 9.23 -3.24 -3.75
N ASN A 144 8.39 -3.14 -2.71
CA ASN A 144 6.98 -2.76 -2.89
C ASN A 144 6.85 -1.35 -3.51
N HIS A 145 6.37 -1.30 -4.74
CA HIS A 145 6.29 -0.09 -5.54
C HIS A 145 5.34 0.94 -4.94
N SER A 146 4.19 0.53 -4.40
CA SER A 146 3.24 1.48 -3.78
C SER A 146 3.86 2.23 -2.60
N TYR A 147 4.60 1.51 -1.74
CA TYR A 147 5.31 2.07 -0.60
C TYR A 147 6.46 2.99 -1.05
N VAL A 148 7.31 2.51 -1.96
CA VAL A 148 8.50 3.26 -2.42
C VAL A 148 8.09 4.52 -3.18
N SER A 149 7.14 4.42 -4.12
CA SER A 149 6.68 5.56 -4.93
C SER A 149 5.98 6.61 -4.06
N THR A 150 5.14 6.19 -3.11
CA THR A 150 4.46 7.11 -2.18
C THR A 150 5.44 7.93 -1.36
N LEU A 151 6.53 7.31 -0.90
CA LEU A 151 7.59 8.00 -0.15
C LEU A 151 8.60 8.73 -1.05
N GLY A 152 8.54 8.57 -2.36
CA GLY A 152 9.47 9.20 -3.28
C GLY A 152 9.28 10.71 -3.43
N GLU A 153 10.21 11.34 -4.14
CA GLU A 153 10.11 12.73 -4.57
C GLU A 153 8.85 12.99 -5.43
N GLU A 154 8.44 12.00 -6.24
CA GLU A 154 7.23 12.04 -7.07
C GLU A 154 5.94 11.70 -6.30
N GLY A 155 6.05 11.22 -5.06
CA GLY A 155 4.93 10.97 -4.16
C GLY A 155 4.72 12.12 -3.19
N ILE A 156 4.86 11.86 -1.89
CA ILE A 156 4.72 12.87 -0.83
C ILE A 156 5.80 13.95 -0.93
N GLY A 157 6.96 13.69 -1.53
CA GLY A 157 7.96 14.72 -1.77
C GLY A 157 7.42 15.90 -2.59
N THR A 158 6.55 15.63 -3.56
CA THR A 158 5.94 16.66 -4.42
C THR A 158 5.10 17.64 -3.61
N PHE A 159 4.37 17.16 -2.59
CA PHE A 159 3.59 18.01 -1.69
C PHE A 159 4.44 19.15 -1.11
N PHE A 160 5.64 18.87 -0.60
CA PHE A 160 6.48 19.89 0.01
C PHE A 160 7.09 20.89 -0.97
N ASN A 161 7.01 20.62 -2.28
CA ASN A 161 7.51 21.48 -3.35
C ASN A 161 6.40 22.32 -4.00
N THR A 162 5.18 21.80 -4.06
CA THR A 162 4.08 22.40 -4.85
C THR A 162 2.89 22.87 -4.02
N TYR A 163 2.80 22.50 -2.74
CA TYR A 163 1.66 22.85 -1.89
C TYR A 163 1.54 24.37 -1.70
N ASP A 164 0.48 24.95 -2.26
CA ASP A 164 0.16 26.36 -2.14
C ASP A 164 -0.62 26.60 -0.85
N LEU A 165 0.11 27.05 0.17
CA LEU A 165 -0.46 27.36 1.47
C LEU A 165 -1.52 28.49 1.35
N GLU A 166 -1.41 29.39 0.37
CA GLU A 166 -2.17 30.64 0.30
C GLU A 166 -3.47 30.50 -0.49
N TYR A 167 -3.48 29.74 -1.59
CA TYR A 167 -4.64 29.64 -2.48
C TYR A 167 -5.21 28.22 -2.60
N ASP A 168 -4.46 27.19 -2.23
CA ASP A 168 -4.86 25.78 -2.31
C ASP A 168 -4.57 24.99 -1.02
N ALA A 169 -4.75 25.63 0.14
CA ALA A 169 -4.45 25.04 1.45
C ALA A 169 -5.22 23.74 1.78
N HIS A 170 -6.34 23.52 1.10
CA HIS A 170 -7.18 22.34 1.29
C HIS A 170 -6.74 21.17 0.40
N ASP A 171 -5.92 21.44 -0.61
CA ASP A 171 -5.51 20.47 -1.63
C ASP A 171 -4.34 19.59 -1.15
N ILE A 172 -4.19 18.42 -1.77
CA ILE A 172 -3.10 17.47 -1.48
C ILE A 172 -2.43 17.13 -2.82
N PRO A 173 -1.47 17.95 -3.28
CA PRO A 173 -0.75 17.70 -4.53
C PRO A 173 0.32 16.62 -4.36
N ALA A 174 -0.09 15.40 -4.06
CA ALA A 174 0.77 14.22 -3.95
C ALA A 174 0.05 12.94 -4.38
N SER A 175 0.80 12.04 -5.01
CA SER A 175 0.35 10.67 -5.33
C SER A 175 0.62 9.76 -4.14
N ILE A 176 -0.44 9.26 -3.50
CA ILE A 176 -0.37 8.43 -2.29
C ILE A 176 -1.11 7.13 -2.54
N ASP A 177 -0.36 6.10 -2.95
CA ASP A 177 -0.91 4.78 -3.30
C ASP A 177 -0.84 3.80 -2.12
N TYR A 178 0.13 3.98 -1.22
CA TYR A 178 0.31 3.13 -0.05
C TYR A 178 -0.76 3.42 1.00
N GLN A 179 -1.64 2.45 1.26
CA GLN A 179 -2.68 2.58 2.28
C GLN A 179 -2.14 2.18 3.65
N LEU A 180 -2.40 3.03 4.65
CA LEU A 180 -2.06 2.76 6.05
C LEU A 180 -2.98 1.69 6.66
N CYS A 181 -2.48 0.98 7.67
CA CYS A 181 -3.27 0.01 8.43
C CYS A 181 -4.41 0.69 9.19
N ASN A 182 -4.12 1.90 9.72
CA ASN A 182 -5.11 2.82 10.29
C ASN A 182 -5.29 4.00 9.32
N PRO A 183 -6.34 3.99 8.47
CA PRO A 183 -6.61 5.07 7.52
C PRO A 183 -6.75 6.44 8.19
N VAL A 184 -6.41 7.48 7.44
CA VAL A 184 -6.60 8.88 7.85
C VAL A 184 -7.87 9.38 7.17
N ASP A 185 -8.97 9.31 7.91
CA ASP A 185 -10.28 9.75 7.45
C ASP A 185 -10.57 11.18 7.91
N ASP A 186 -11.48 11.85 7.19
CA ASP A 186 -12.04 13.16 7.56
C ASP A 186 -11.01 14.31 7.77
N LEU A 187 -9.81 14.19 7.18
CA LEU A 187 -8.78 15.25 7.15
C LEU A 187 -8.35 15.53 5.71
N ILE A 188 -7.97 16.77 5.41
CA ILE A 188 -7.45 17.21 4.11
C ILE A 188 -6.26 18.16 4.29
N GLY A 189 -5.63 18.56 3.17
CA GLY A 189 -4.50 19.47 3.14
C GLY A 189 -3.36 19.05 4.07
N ILE A 190 -2.77 20.02 4.76
CA ILE A 190 -1.68 19.75 5.71
C ILE A 190 -2.08 18.84 6.89
N GLU A 191 -3.36 18.81 7.30
CA GLU A 191 -3.78 17.91 8.39
C GLU A 191 -3.68 16.44 8.00
N PHE A 192 -4.10 16.13 6.77
CA PHE A 192 -3.98 14.79 6.21
C PHE A 192 -2.52 14.37 6.11
N ILE A 193 -1.67 15.17 5.46
CA ILE A 193 -0.25 14.83 5.27
C ILE A 193 0.46 14.66 6.60
N HIS A 194 0.24 15.57 7.54
CA HIS A 194 0.83 15.45 8.87
C HIS A 194 0.41 14.14 9.54
N LYS A 195 -0.89 13.84 9.56
CA LYS A 195 -1.38 12.64 10.24
C LYS A 195 -0.96 11.34 9.55
N TYR A 196 -0.95 11.35 8.23
CA TYR A 196 -0.50 10.24 7.40
C TYR A 196 0.98 9.92 7.70
N LEU A 197 1.85 10.93 7.73
CA LEU A 197 3.27 10.76 8.01
C LEU A 197 3.54 10.30 9.45
N GLU A 198 2.79 10.80 10.45
CA GLU A 198 2.88 10.28 11.83
C GLU A 198 2.55 8.80 11.90
N ASN A 199 1.45 8.38 11.25
CA ASN A 199 1.03 6.98 11.25
C ASN A 199 2.05 6.11 10.51
N LEU A 200 2.52 6.54 9.34
CA LEU A 200 3.53 5.82 8.56
C LEU A 200 4.86 5.70 9.30
N TYR A 201 5.27 6.75 10.02
CA TYR A 201 6.45 6.69 10.89
C TYR A 201 6.33 5.55 11.90
N LEU A 202 5.18 5.42 12.58
CA LEU A 202 4.96 4.37 13.57
C LEU A 202 4.89 2.97 12.95
N GLU A 203 4.30 2.83 11.75
CA GLU A 203 4.31 1.58 10.98
C GLU A 203 5.74 1.13 10.67
N ASN A 204 6.57 2.06 10.21
CA ASN A 204 7.98 1.81 9.93
C ASN A 204 8.77 1.46 11.19
N GLU A 205 8.58 2.21 12.28
CA GLU A 205 9.23 1.94 13.58
C GLU A 205 8.95 0.53 14.08
N PHE A 206 7.70 0.03 13.92
CA PHE A 206 7.39 -1.35 14.26
C PHE A 206 8.13 -2.34 13.36
N CYS A 207 8.03 -2.16 12.04
CA CYS A 207 8.65 -3.05 11.06
C CYS A 207 10.18 -3.10 11.15
N MET A 208 10.83 -2.02 11.61
CA MET A 208 12.28 -1.99 11.84
C MET A 208 12.77 -2.98 12.93
N ASN A 209 11.88 -3.54 13.74
CA ASN A 209 12.23 -4.59 14.71
C ASN A 209 12.54 -5.94 14.05
N PHE A 210 12.29 -6.06 12.74
CA PHE A 210 12.45 -7.29 11.96
C PHE A 210 13.50 -7.10 10.86
N SER A 211 14.18 -8.18 10.48
CA SER A 211 15.14 -8.09 9.38
C SER A 211 14.41 -7.88 8.04
N PRO A 212 14.95 -7.07 7.11
CA PRO A 212 14.38 -6.90 5.78
C PRO A 212 14.18 -8.24 5.05
N LYS A 213 15.10 -9.20 5.28
CA LYS A 213 15.01 -10.55 4.74
C LYS A 213 13.79 -11.32 5.24
N ASN A 214 13.45 -11.21 6.53
CA ASN A 214 12.28 -11.89 7.08
C ASN A 214 10.98 -11.25 6.58
N ILE A 215 10.94 -9.91 6.49
CA ILE A 215 9.80 -9.19 5.88
C ILE A 215 9.63 -9.61 4.41
N HIS A 216 10.70 -9.63 3.63
CA HIS A 216 10.67 -10.05 2.23
C HIS A 216 10.11 -11.47 2.07
N ARG A 217 10.57 -12.42 2.88
CA ARG A 217 10.08 -13.83 2.86
C ARG A 217 8.62 -13.94 3.26
N LEU A 218 8.18 -13.15 4.23
CA LEU A 218 6.78 -13.07 4.64
C LEU A 218 5.91 -12.57 3.47
N LEU A 219 6.26 -11.42 2.89
CA LEU A 219 5.48 -10.81 1.81
C LEU A 219 5.52 -11.67 0.53
N TYR A 220 6.65 -12.31 0.22
CA TYR A 220 6.74 -13.26 -0.88
C TYR A 220 5.87 -14.50 -0.67
N GLY A 221 5.74 -14.96 0.57
CA GLY A 221 4.81 -16.02 0.95
C GLY A 221 3.34 -15.62 0.82
N TYR A 222 3.04 -14.31 0.90
CA TYR A 222 1.70 -13.78 0.64
C TYR A 222 1.39 -13.82 -0.85
N ASP A 223 2.28 -13.24 -1.66
CA ASP A 223 2.21 -13.27 -3.12
C ASP A 223 3.62 -13.11 -3.72
N ARG A 224 3.95 -13.90 -4.75
CA ARG A 224 5.26 -13.82 -5.43
C ARG A 224 5.51 -12.47 -6.11
N ARG A 225 4.45 -11.74 -6.43
CA ARG A 225 4.45 -10.40 -7.03
C ARG A 225 4.00 -9.33 -6.04
N TYR A 226 4.24 -9.53 -4.75
CA TYR A 226 3.88 -8.54 -3.73
C TYR A 226 4.50 -7.16 -3.96
N GLU A 227 5.55 -7.06 -4.78
CA GLU A 227 6.16 -5.79 -5.20
C GLU A 227 5.16 -4.87 -5.91
N ASP A 228 4.18 -5.44 -6.63
CA ASP A 228 3.15 -4.73 -7.37
C ASP A 228 1.85 -4.54 -6.58
N LEU A 229 1.73 -5.14 -5.40
CA LEU A 229 0.47 -5.14 -4.64
C LEU A 229 0.33 -3.88 -3.78
N LEU A 230 -0.90 -3.36 -3.73
CA LEU A 230 -1.32 -2.31 -2.79
C LEU A 230 -1.60 -2.94 -1.41
N ILE A 231 -0.54 -3.40 -0.74
CA ILE A 231 -0.62 -4.03 0.58
C ILE A 231 0.09 -3.20 1.64
N ASN A 232 -0.51 -3.13 2.83
CA ASN A 232 0.15 -2.53 3.98
C ASN A 232 1.15 -3.53 4.60
N VAL A 233 2.44 -3.20 4.54
CA VAL A 233 3.52 -4.07 5.05
C VAL A 233 3.41 -4.26 6.56
N PHE A 234 3.14 -3.19 7.31
CA PHE A 234 2.98 -3.24 8.76
C PHE A 234 1.86 -4.19 9.19
N GLU A 235 0.72 -4.18 8.50
CA GLU A 235 -0.41 -5.05 8.78
C GLU A 235 -0.03 -6.52 8.62
N GLN A 236 0.71 -6.87 7.56
CA GLN A 236 1.18 -8.25 7.36
C GLN A 236 2.16 -8.67 8.46
N VAL A 237 3.13 -7.80 8.77
CA VAL A 237 4.14 -8.06 9.79
C VAL A 237 3.51 -8.19 11.18
N LEU A 238 2.57 -7.32 11.55
CA LEU A 238 1.87 -7.37 12.83
C LEU A 238 0.98 -8.62 12.93
N THR A 239 0.28 -8.98 11.86
CA THR A 239 -0.59 -10.16 11.82
C THR A 239 0.21 -11.45 12.02
N VAL A 240 1.35 -11.61 11.34
CA VAL A 240 2.19 -12.81 11.53
C VAL A 240 2.92 -12.78 12.87
N SER A 241 3.36 -11.61 13.34
CA SER A 241 3.92 -11.47 14.70
C SER A 241 2.94 -11.95 15.77
N LEU A 242 1.65 -11.62 15.62
CA LEU A 242 0.57 -12.12 16.47
C LEU A 242 0.42 -13.64 16.37
N GLY A 243 0.48 -14.19 15.16
CA GLY A 243 0.47 -15.64 14.93
C GLY A 243 1.61 -16.35 15.67
N CYS A 244 2.85 -15.88 15.50
CA CYS A 244 4.02 -16.40 16.22
C CYS A 244 3.83 -16.35 17.74
N ALA A 245 3.36 -15.21 18.27
CA ALA A 245 3.11 -15.03 19.70
C ALA A 245 1.98 -15.95 20.23
N LEU A 246 0.94 -16.21 19.43
CA LEU A 246 -0.16 -17.10 19.80
C LEU A 246 0.26 -18.58 19.82
N ALA A 247 1.12 -18.98 18.89
CA ALA A 247 1.74 -20.31 18.83
C ALA A 247 2.85 -20.51 19.88
N GLY A 248 3.39 -19.42 20.44
CA GLY A 248 4.51 -19.47 21.39
C GLY A 248 5.88 -19.65 20.72
N GLY A 249 5.98 -19.34 19.42
CA GLY A 249 7.24 -19.31 18.67
C GLY A 249 7.98 -17.97 18.81
N SER A 250 9.14 -17.87 18.16
CA SER A 250 9.88 -16.60 18.10
C SER A 250 9.18 -15.60 17.18
N ILE A 251 8.94 -14.39 17.70
CA ILE A 251 8.24 -13.33 16.98
C ILE A 251 9.16 -12.72 15.92
N ARG A 252 10.45 -12.53 16.22
CA ARG A 252 11.44 -11.89 15.34
C ARG A 252 11.68 -12.62 14.01
N GLU A 253 11.42 -13.92 13.98
CA GLU A 253 11.61 -14.73 12.78
C GLU A 253 10.49 -14.57 11.75
N LEU A 254 9.32 -14.05 12.14
CA LEU A 254 8.12 -13.93 11.27
C LEU A 254 7.80 -15.24 10.54
N LYS A 255 8.01 -16.37 11.21
CA LYS A 255 7.82 -17.71 10.64
C LYS A 255 6.71 -18.42 11.40
N ILE A 256 5.74 -18.92 10.65
CA ILE A 256 4.65 -19.71 11.18
C ILE A 256 4.44 -20.96 10.32
N SER A 257 4.50 -22.13 10.95
CA SER A 257 4.30 -23.41 10.28
C SER A 257 2.82 -23.79 10.18
N GLN A 258 2.49 -24.83 9.41
CA GLN A 258 1.11 -25.33 9.36
C GLN A 258 0.69 -25.94 10.71
N GLU A 259 1.64 -26.55 11.41
CA GLU A 259 1.44 -27.08 12.76
C GLU A 259 1.13 -25.97 13.76
N ASP A 260 1.83 -24.83 13.67
CA ASP A 260 1.54 -23.65 14.49
C ASP A 260 0.14 -23.09 14.21
N ILE A 261 -0.25 -22.99 12.94
CA ILE A 261 -1.58 -22.52 12.54
C ILE A 261 -2.67 -23.45 13.09
N GLN A 262 -2.45 -24.77 13.02
CA GLN A 262 -3.37 -25.77 13.58
C GLN A 262 -3.47 -25.64 15.11
N CYS A 263 -2.35 -25.43 15.80
CA CYS A 263 -2.32 -25.18 17.24
C CYS A 263 -3.11 -23.90 17.62
N ILE A 264 -2.96 -22.82 16.84
CA ILE A 264 -3.73 -21.59 17.03
C ILE A 264 -5.22 -21.84 16.80
N TYR A 265 -5.58 -22.59 15.76
CA TYR A 265 -6.96 -22.95 15.48
C TYR A 265 -7.59 -23.66 16.66
N GLU A 266 -6.97 -24.75 17.15
CA GLU A 266 -7.47 -25.54 18.27
C GLU A 266 -7.59 -24.73 19.56
N LYS A 267 -6.64 -23.82 19.80
CA LYS A 267 -6.63 -22.94 20.98
C LYS A 267 -7.72 -21.87 20.96
N LEU A 268 -8.05 -21.35 19.77
CA LEU A 268 -9.04 -20.28 19.61
C LEU A 268 -10.43 -20.80 19.23
N GLN A 269 -10.54 -22.08 18.88
CA GLN A 269 -11.81 -22.71 18.54
C GLN A 269 -12.75 -22.66 19.75
N GLY A 270 -13.94 -22.08 19.55
CA GLY A 270 -14.95 -21.93 20.60
C GLY A 270 -14.81 -20.67 21.45
N TYR A 271 -13.81 -19.80 21.19
CA TYR A 271 -13.76 -18.49 21.82
C TYR A 271 -14.82 -17.57 21.21
N ASP A 272 -15.50 -16.83 22.08
CA ASP A 272 -16.29 -15.70 21.64
C ASP A 272 -15.39 -14.50 21.32
N LYS A 273 -16.00 -13.41 20.86
CA LYS A 273 -15.27 -12.19 20.48
C LYS A 273 -14.44 -11.62 21.65
N GLN A 274 -14.90 -11.76 22.89
CA GLN A 274 -14.19 -11.27 24.06
C GLN A 274 -12.97 -12.15 24.38
N GLY A 275 -13.13 -13.48 24.35
CA GLY A 275 -12.05 -14.43 24.54
C GLY A 275 -10.94 -14.29 23.49
N LEU A 276 -11.32 -14.07 22.23
CA LEU A 276 -10.36 -13.78 21.16
C LEU A 276 -9.56 -12.51 21.44
N MET A 277 -10.24 -11.41 21.79
CA MET A 277 -9.57 -10.14 22.10
C MET A 277 -8.63 -10.24 23.31
N LEU A 278 -9.01 -10.96 24.36
CA LEU A 278 -8.14 -11.22 25.52
C LEU A 278 -6.88 -12.00 25.13
N SER A 279 -7.02 -12.97 24.22
CA SER A 279 -5.89 -13.74 23.70
C SER A 279 -4.95 -12.89 22.87
N ILE A 280 -5.51 -12.03 22.01
CA ILE A 280 -4.75 -11.07 21.21
C ILE A 280 -4.02 -10.09 22.14
N GLN A 281 -4.66 -9.55 23.17
CA GLN A 281 -4.01 -8.65 24.14
C GLN A 281 -2.84 -9.32 24.87
N LYS A 282 -2.98 -10.59 25.25
CA LYS A 282 -1.88 -11.37 25.84
C LYS A 282 -0.73 -11.55 24.84
N ALA A 283 -1.04 -11.88 23.58
CA ALA A 283 -0.04 -12.02 22.53
C ALA A 283 0.70 -10.69 22.24
N ILE A 284 -0.02 -9.57 22.22
CA ILE A 284 0.55 -8.23 22.08
C ILE A 284 1.49 -7.88 23.22
N LYS A 285 1.15 -8.24 24.46
CA LYS A 285 2.05 -8.05 25.60
C LYS A 285 3.37 -8.79 25.40
N ASN A 286 3.32 -10.03 24.91
CA ASN A 286 4.52 -10.81 24.59
C ASN A 286 5.34 -10.13 23.48
N ILE A 287 4.69 -9.57 22.44
CA ILE A 287 5.35 -8.80 21.38
C ILE A 287 6.07 -7.58 21.96
N TYR A 288 5.43 -6.83 22.85
CA TYR A 288 6.07 -5.68 23.49
C TYR A 288 7.30 -6.07 24.32
N GLU A 289 7.25 -7.22 24.99
CA GLU A 289 8.36 -7.74 25.79
C GLU A 289 9.52 -8.24 24.92
N GLU A 290 9.27 -9.07 23.89
CA GLU A 290 10.31 -9.63 23.01
C GLU A 290 10.97 -8.57 22.11
N LEU A 291 10.19 -7.58 21.66
CA LEU A 291 10.68 -6.50 20.79
C LEU A 291 11.19 -5.26 21.56
N ASP A 292 11.11 -5.26 22.90
CA ASP A 292 11.44 -4.12 23.76
C ASP A 292 10.71 -2.81 23.38
N ILE A 293 9.43 -2.91 23.00
CA ILE A 293 8.63 -1.76 22.60
C ILE A 293 8.20 -0.99 23.86
N ARG A 294 8.76 0.21 24.02
CA ARG A 294 8.46 1.12 25.16
C ARG A 294 7.68 2.36 24.76
N ASP A 295 7.78 2.79 23.50
CA ASP A 295 7.13 4.01 23.04
C ASP A 295 5.60 3.92 23.16
N THR A 296 5.01 4.94 23.77
CA THR A 296 3.57 4.95 24.07
C THR A 296 2.74 5.24 22.83
N SER A 297 3.26 6.04 21.89
CA SER A 297 2.56 6.38 20.65
C SER A 297 2.46 5.14 19.75
N LEU A 298 3.54 4.37 19.65
CA LEU A 298 3.59 3.12 18.91
C LEU A 298 2.62 2.08 19.50
N LYS A 299 2.59 1.91 20.83
CA LYS A 299 1.62 1.00 21.47
C LYS A 299 0.18 1.38 21.17
N LYS A 300 -0.15 2.68 21.28
CA LYS A 300 -1.50 3.18 20.95
C LYS A 300 -1.85 2.95 19.48
N TYR A 301 -0.88 3.09 18.57
CA TYR A 301 -1.10 2.82 17.15
C TYR A 301 -1.39 1.33 16.89
N ILE A 302 -0.58 0.44 17.47
CA ILE A 302 -0.78 -1.02 17.38
C ILE A 302 -2.14 -1.40 17.96
N GLU A 303 -2.51 -0.88 19.13
CA GLU A 303 -3.80 -1.14 19.77
C GLU A 303 -4.99 -0.74 18.89
N ARG A 304 -4.90 0.39 18.18
CA ARG A 304 -5.91 0.84 17.21
C ARG A 304 -6.04 -0.07 16.00
N SER A 305 -4.98 -0.79 15.62
CA SER A 305 -4.99 -1.74 14.50
C SER A 305 -5.58 -3.11 14.85
N LEU A 306 -5.63 -3.47 16.14
CA LEU A 306 -6.08 -4.81 16.59
C LEU A 306 -7.50 -5.17 16.18
N PRO A 307 -8.52 -4.27 16.21
CA PRO A 307 -9.88 -4.65 15.83
C PRO A 307 -9.99 -5.15 14.39
N LYS A 308 -9.24 -4.57 13.45
CA LYS A 308 -9.17 -4.99 12.05
C LYS A 308 -8.60 -6.41 11.95
N ILE A 309 -7.44 -6.62 12.57
CA ILE A 309 -6.76 -7.93 12.56
C ILE A 309 -7.59 -9.00 13.27
N ALA A 310 -8.18 -8.68 14.42
CA ALA A 310 -9.06 -9.59 15.15
C ALA A 310 -10.27 -10.02 14.32
N SER A 311 -10.85 -9.10 13.55
CA SER A 311 -11.95 -9.41 12.63
C SER A 311 -11.51 -10.38 11.51
N ASN A 312 -10.30 -10.19 10.96
CA ASN A 312 -9.74 -11.11 9.97
C ASN A 312 -9.48 -12.50 10.55
N ILE A 313 -8.95 -12.59 11.78
CA ILE A 313 -8.77 -13.86 12.50
C ILE A 313 -10.11 -14.54 12.77
N GLU A 314 -11.13 -13.79 13.22
CA GLU A 314 -12.47 -14.31 13.46
C GLU A 314 -13.09 -14.90 12.18
N ILE A 315 -12.94 -14.22 11.04
CA ILE A 315 -13.38 -14.71 9.74
C ILE A 315 -12.60 -15.98 9.35
N GLY A 316 -11.28 -15.98 9.52
CA GLY A 316 -10.43 -17.13 9.23
C GLY A 316 -10.76 -18.36 10.07
N LEU A 317 -11.12 -18.17 11.34
CA LEU A 317 -11.61 -19.24 12.22
C LEU A 317 -12.95 -19.80 11.72
N LYS A 318 -13.91 -18.93 11.39
CA LYS A 318 -15.25 -19.34 10.92
C LYS A 318 -15.22 -20.08 9.61
N LEU A 319 -14.33 -19.68 8.70
CA LEU A 319 -14.22 -20.25 7.35
C LEU A 319 -13.17 -21.37 7.25
N ASN A 320 -12.49 -21.71 8.35
CA ASN A 320 -11.36 -22.64 8.37
C ASN A 320 -10.26 -22.27 7.35
N THR A 321 -9.93 -20.98 7.29
CA THR A 321 -8.94 -20.37 6.39
C THR A 321 -7.88 -19.58 7.15
N LEU A 322 -7.55 -19.96 8.39
CA LEU A 322 -6.51 -19.29 9.17
C LEU A 322 -5.15 -19.27 8.46
N ASN A 323 -4.86 -20.24 7.60
CA ASN A 323 -3.67 -20.26 6.74
C ASN A 323 -3.63 -19.14 5.68
N LYS A 324 -4.75 -18.44 5.46
CA LYS A 324 -4.82 -17.22 4.64
C LYS A 324 -4.65 -15.95 5.46
N VAL A 325 -4.83 -16.01 6.78
CA VAL A 325 -4.61 -14.90 7.71
C VAL A 325 -3.15 -14.89 8.18
N PHE A 326 -2.66 -16.05 8.62
CA PHE A 326 -1.27 -16.23 9.04
C PHE A 326 -0.47 -16.85 7.89
N ILE A 327 0.26 -15.99 7.20
CA ILE A 327 1.00 -16.33 6.00
C ILE A 327 2.29 -17.06 6.39
N ASN A 328 2.53 -18.21 5.74
CA ASN A 328 3.80 -18.91 5.89
C ASN A 328 4.90 -18.20 5.09
N SER A 329 6.02 -17.90 5.74
CA SER A 329 7.19 -17.31 5.09
C SER A 329 7.78 -18.26 4.05
N VAL A 330 8.05 -17.77 2.83
CA VAL A 330 8.68 -18.54 1.75
C VAL A 330 10.04 -17.94 1.42
N ASN A 331 11.06 -18.78 1.21
CA ASN A 331 12.38 -18.33 0.80
C ASN A 331 12.51 -18.40 -0.74
N PRO A 332 12.57 -17.26 -1.45
CA PRO A 332 12.64 -17.24 -2.91
C PRO A 332 13.89 -17.95 -3.46
N ASP A 333 15.00 -17.92 -2.71
CA ASP A 333 16.27 -18.56 -3.10
C ASP A 333 16.17 -20.09 -3.20
N LEU A 334 15.15 -20.70 -2.58
CA LEU A 334 14.93 -22.14 -2.62
C LEU A 334 13.94 -22.53 -3.73
N GLU A 335 13.33 -21.57 -4.43
CA GLU A 335 12.47 -21.87 -5.58
C GLU A 335 13.33 -22.27 -6.79
N SER A 336 12.93 -23.35 -7.45
CA SER A 336 13.56 -23.80 -8.70
C SER A 336 13.39 -22.74 -9.78
N LYS A 337 14.47 -22.01 -10.10
CA LYS A 337 14.49 -21.06 -11.21
C LYS A 337 14.50 -21.83 -12.53
N ILE A 338 13.46 -21.66 -13.35
CA ILE A 338 13.44 -22.18 -14.71
C ILE A 338 14.41 -21.32 -15.53
N HIS A 339 15.56 -21.90 -15.91
CA HIS A 339 16.52 -21.26 -16.80
C HIS A 339 16.10 -21.49 -18.25
N PHE A 340 15.76 -20.42 -18.96
CA PHE A 340 15.61 -20.45 -20.42
C PHE A 340 16.96 -20.10 -21.06
N GLU A 341 17.62 -21.08 -21.66
CA GLU A 341 18.77 -20.83 -22.53
C GLU A 341 18.27 -20.37 -23.90
N SER A 342 18.51 -19.10 -24.22
CA SER A 342 18.26 -18.59 -25.57
C SER A 342 19.36 -19.10 -26.50
N GLY A 343 19.02 -20.01 -27.40
CA GLY A 343 19.90 -20.43 -28.49
C GLY A 343 20.19 -19.28 -29.46
N VAL A 344 21.22 -19.42 -30.30
CA VAL A 344 21.54 -18.44 -31.35
C VAL A 344 20.32 -18.21 -32.24
N LYS A 345 19.93 -16.94 -32.41
CA LYS A 345 18.81 -16.56 -33.27
C LYS A 345 19.11 -16.99 -34.71
N MET A 346 18.30 -17.89 -35.25
CA MET A 346 18.36 -18.32 -36.65
C MET A 346 17.95 -17.15 -37.55
N ASP A 347 18.61 -17.02 -38.70
CA ASP A 347 18.21 -16.05 -39.73
C ASP A 347 16.83 -16.39 -40.31
N ASP A 348 16.04 -15.38 -40.68
CA ASP A 348 14.65 -15.56 -41.14
C ASP A 348 14.57 -16.41 -42.42
N GLU A 349 15.57 -16.34 -43.31
CA GLU A 349 15.61 -17.15 -44.54
C GLU A 349 15.93 -18.61 -44.22
N GLU A 350 16.82 -18.86 -43.26
CA GLU A 350 17.12 -20.21 -42.78
C GLU A 350 15.97 -20.81 -41.99
N TYR A 351 15.21 -19.99 -41.26
CA TYR A 351 14.02 -20.40 -40.54
C TYR A 351 12.90 -20.83 -41.50
N ARG A 352 12.63 -20.05 -42.56
CA ARG A 352 11.63 -20.44 -43.58
C ARG A 352 11.98 -21.76 -44.25
N LYS A 353 13.26 -21.96 -44.60
CA LYS A 353 13.72 -23.24 -45.16
C LYS A 353 13.50 -24.37 -44.17
N LEU A 354 13.85 -24.18 -42.89
CA LEU A 354 13.61 -25.18 -41.85
C LEU A 354 12.12 -25.53 -41.73
N GLU A 355 11.21 -24.55 -41.74
CA GLU A 355 9.76 -24.80 -41.71
C GLU A 355 9.28 -25.60 -42.92
N GLU A 356 9.74 -25.28 -44.13
CA GLU A 356 9.42 -26.05 -45.35
C GLU A 356 9.89 -27.51 -45.23
N TYR A 357 11.10 -27.75 -44.73
CA TYR A 357 11.62 -29.10 -44.51
C TYR A 357 10.84 -29.85 -43.43
N ILE A 358 10.48 -29.20 -42.31
CA ILE A 358 9.65 -29.79 -41.25
C ILE A 358 8.27 -30.14 -41.81
N SER A 359 7.65 -29.24 -42.58
CA SER A 359 6.37 -29.50 -43.23
C SER A 359 6.47 -30.69 -44.18
N LEU A 360 7.56 -30.81 -44.93
CA LEU A 360 7.80 -31.96 -45.80
C LEU A 360 7.97 -33.25 -44.99
N PHE A 361 8.78 -33.25 -43.93
CA PHE A 361 8.95 -34.43 -43.06
C PHE A 361 7.66 -34.87 -42.36
N ASN A 362 6.75 -33.94 -42.04
CA ASN A 362 5.43 -34.26 -41.50
C ASN A 362 4.53 -35.02 -42.49
N THR A 363 4.80 -34.92 -43.79
CA THR A 363 4.07 -35.68 -44.83
C THR A 363 4.60 -37.08 -45.05
N LEU A 364 5.78 -37.40 -44.49
CA LEU A 364 6.42 -38.70 -44.65
C LEU A 364 5.94 -39.70 -43.58
N GLU A 365 5.82 -40.96 -43.99
CA GLU A 365 5.59 -42.07 -43.08
C GLU A 365 6.87 -42.43 -42.30
N ASP A 366 6.71 -43.10 -41.16
CA ASP A 366 7.82 -43.44 -40.27
C ASP A 366 8.91 -44.28 -40.96
N ILE A 367 8.55 -45.11 -41.94
CA ILE A 367 9.50 -45.88 -42.76
C ILE A 367 10.31 -45.00 -43.71
N GLU A 368 9.69 -43.97 -44.29
CA GLU A 368 10.35 -43.03 -45.19
C GLU A 368 11.32 -42.13 -44.42
N ILE A 369 10.91 -41.70 -43.22
CA ILE A 369 11.79 -40.97 -42.29
C ILE A 369 12.97 -41.86 -41.89
N ALA A 370 12.75 -43.14 -41.55
CA ALA A 370 13.81 -44.08 -41.24
C ALA A 370 14.80 -44.27 -42.41
N VAL A 371 14.31 -44.35 -43.64
CA VAL A 371 15.15 -44.39 -44.86
C VAL A 371 15.95 -43.09 -45.03
N MET A 372 15.37 -41.93 -44.73
CA MET A 372 16.09 -40.65 -44.76
C MET A 372 17.20 -40.58 -43.72
N ILE A 373 16.96 -41.07 -42.49
CA ILE A 373 17.98 -41.15 -41.43
C ILE A 373 19.16 -42.00 -41.90
N ARG A 374 18.90 -43.15 -42.53
CA ARG A 374 19.94 -44.02 -43.09
C ARG A 374 20.73 -43.33 -44.20
N ARG A 375 20.05 -42.63 -45.11
CA ARG A 375 20.68 -41.94 -46.24
C ARG A 375 21.51 -40.72 -45.79
N HIS A 376 21.08 -40.07 -44.72
CA HIS A 376 21.68 -38.84 -44.19
C HIS A 376 21.96 -38.96 -42.68
N PRO A 377 22.96 -39.77 -42.27
CA PRO A 377 23.21 -40.04 -40.86
C PRO A 377 23.65 -38.78 -40.10
N PHE A 378 23.09 -38.57 -38.91
CA PHE A 378 23.38 -37.44 -38.02
C PHE A 378 23.76 -37.87 -36.59
N TYR A 379 24.03 -39.16 -36.37
CA TYR A 379 24.40 -39.73 -35.07
C TYR A 379 25.92 -39.79 -34.81
N SER A 380 26.76 -39.49 -35.81
CA SER A 380 28.21 -39.55 -35.70
C SER A 380 28.85 -38.17 -35.93
N ASP A 381 29.71 -37.74 -35.01
CA ASP A 381 30.56 -36.54 -35.12
C ASP A 381 31.73 -36.75 -36.12
N ILE A 382 31.43 -37.28 -37.30
CA ILE A 382 32.43 -37.32 -38.37
C ILE A 382 32.55 -35.89 -38.89
N GLN A 383 33.68 -35.23 -38.56
CA GLN A 383 34.15 -34.05 -39.27
C GLN A 383 34.41 -34.45 -40.73
N ALA A 384 33.36 -34.43 -41.54
CA ALA A 384 33.43 -34.84 -42.92
C ALA A 384 33.89 -33.64 -43.74
N VAL A 385 35.18 -33.63 -44.05
CA VAL A 385 35.87 -32.59 -44.81
C VAL A 385 35.34 -32.46 -46.27
N ASP A 386 34.41 -33.33 -46.71
CA ASP A 386 33.87 -33.37 -48.09
C ASP A 386 32.31 -33.39 -48.18
N ILE A 387 31.57 -33.01 -47.15
CA ILE A 387 30.09 -32.94 -47.24
C ILE A 387 29.64 -31.60 -47.84
N SER A 388 28.82 -31.64 -48.89
CA SER A 388 28.22 -30.42 -49.47
C SER A 388 27.34 -29.68 -48.45
N GLU A 389 27.25 -28.35 -48.54
CA GLU A 389 26.39 -27.53 -47.66
C GLU A 389 24.93 -28.01 -47.64
N LYS A 390 24.41 -28.48 -48.77
CA LYS A 390 23.04 -29.01 -48.87
C LYS A 390 22.83 -30.27 -48.03
N GLU A 391 23.80 -31.18 -48.09
CA GLU A 391 23.79 -32.42 -47.32
C GLU A 391 23.92 -32.14 -45.81
N HIS A 392 24.73 -31.15 -45.43
CA HIS A 392 24.84 -30.71 -44.05
C HIS A 392 23.51 -30.15 -43.52
N LYS A 393 22.82 -29.31 -44.32
CA LYS A 393 21.51 -28.74 -43.95
C LYS A 393 20.44 -29.80 -43.78
N ILE A 394 20.37 -30.79 -44.69
CA ILE A 394 19.41 -31.91 -44.57
C ILE A 394 19.61 -32.67 -43.26
N ARG A 395 20.86 -33.00 -42.91
CA ARG A 395 21.19 -33.70 -41.65
C ARG A 395 20.79 -32.89 -40.42
N LEU A 396 21.07 -31.58 -40.43
CA LEU A 396 20.73 -30.69 -39.33
C LEU A 396 19.21 -30.59 -39.13
N TYR A 397 18.45 -30.40 -40.21
CA TYR A 397 16.99 -30.28 -40.16
C TYR A 397 16.34 -31.60 -39.76
N LEU A 398 16.82 -32.73 -40.28
CA LEU A 398 16.34 -34.05 -39.92
C LEU A 398 16.61 -34.36 -38.43
N LYS A 399 17.82 -34.05 -37.93
CA LYS A 399 18.15 -34.19 -36.50
C LYS A 399 17.19 -33.39 -35.62
N ARG A 400 16.92 -32.13 -35.99
CA ARG A 400 16.02 -31.26 -35.25
C ARG A 400 14.58 -31.78 -35.25
N TYR A 401 14.07 -32.14 -36.42
CA TYR A 401 12.74 -32.73 -36.55
C TYR A 401 12.56 -33.96 -35.65
N ILE A 402 13.51 -34.90 -35.68
CA ILE A 402 13.47 -36.10 -34.83
C ILE A 402 13.52 -35.75 -33.33
N SER A 403 14.30 -34.73 -32.95
CA SER A 403 14.39 -34.27 -31.55
C SER A 403 13.13 -33.59 -31.02
N GLU A 404 12.23 -33.14 -31.90
CA GLU A 404 10.96 -32.50 -31.56
C GLU A 404 9.77 -33.49 -31.61
N LEU A 405 9.96 -34.72 -32.10
CA LEU A 405 8.91 -35.76 -32.11
C LEU A 405 8.64 -36.33 -30.71
N PRO A 406 7.39 -36.78 -30.42
CA PRO A 406 7.08 -37.52 -29.19
C PRO A 406 7.96 -38.77 -29.03
N ASP A 407 8.42 -39.04 -27.80
CA ASP A 407 9.39 -40.10 -27.49
C ASP A 407 9.01 -41.46 -28.11
N LYS A 408 7.74 -41.84 -27.98
CA LYS A 408 7.21 -43.10 -28.52
C LYS A 408 7.38 -43.23 -30.04
N ARG A 409 7.11 -42.15 -30.79
CA ARG A 409 7.22 -42.15 -32.26
C ARG A 409 8.68 -42.14 -32.70
N ARG A 410 9.52 -41.39 -31.98
CA ARG A 410 10.97 -41.35 -32.19
C ARG A 410 11.61 -42.73 -32.03
N GLU A 411 11.27 -43.44 -30.95
CA GLU A 411 11.76 -44.81 -30.70
C GLU A 411 11.34 -45.78 -31.80
N GLN A 412 10.09 -45.67 -32.28
CA GLN A 412 9.59 -46.49 -33.39
C GLN A 412 10.38 -46.27 -34.69
N ILE A 413 10.62 -45.01 -35.08
CA ILE A 413 11.38 -44.66 -36.28
C ILE A 413 12.82 -45.19 -36.19
N ILE A 414 13.48 -45.04 -35.04
CA ILE A 414 14.84 -45.55 -34.81
C ILE A 414 14.86 -47.08 -34.87
N GLN A 415 13.83 -47.76 -34.37
CA GLN A 415 13.75 -49.22 -34.46
C GLN A 415 13.56 -49.70 -35.91
N ILE A 416 12.74 -48.99 -36.70
CA ILE A 416 12.58 -49.28 -38.14
C ILE A 416 13.91 -49.10 -38.87
N GLU A 417 14.64 -48.02 -38.59
CA GLU A 417 15.96 -47.75 -39.17
C GLU A 417 16.98 -48.86 -38.86
N LYS A 418 17.02 -49.33 -37.61
CA LYS A 418 17.87 -50.47 -37.21
C LYS A 418 17.49 -51.77 -37.89
N ASN A 419 16.20 -52.05 -38.04
CA ASN A 419 15.73 -53.27 -38.71
C ASN A 419 16.03 -53.26 -40.21
N LEU A 420 16.14 -52.07 -40.83
CA LEU A 420 16.64 -51.93 -42.21
C LEU A 420 18.15 -52.26 -42.34
N MET A 421 18.88 -52.50 -41.25
CA MET A 421 20.29 -52.92 -41.27
C MET A 421 20.50 -54.44 -41.36
N GLU A 422 19.44 -55.25 -41.22
CA GLU A 422 19.53 -56.72 -41.19
C GLU A 422 19.26 -57.41 -42.55
N ASP A 423 19.01 -56.64 -43.62
CA ASP A 423 18.81 -57.13 -45.01
C ASP A 423 19.94 -56.74 -45.98
#